data_AF-A0A098R156-F1
#
_entry.id   AF-A0A098R156-F1
#
_cell.length_a   1.000
_cell.length_b   1.000
_cell.length_c   1.000
_cell.angle_alpha   90.00
_cell.angle_beta   90.00
_cell.angle_gamma   90.00
#
_symmetry.space_group_name_H-M   'P 1'
#
loop_
_entity.id
_entity.type
_entity.pdbx_description
1 polymer ?
#
loop_
_entity_poly.entity_id
_entity_poly.type
_entity_poly.pdbx_seq_one_letter_code
_entity_poly.pdbx_strand_id
1 'polypeptide(L)'
;MSKRMALVVVLAMLMVGTAAGQIVADRFASLADWTPGPGQWSARNGRLVQANESEALARIDRRVDQSRPYVVEFSVRYEGGGYADAQALRNERYHGGFGIQLGVENPALGRRAWGHGQSYLLWVNLDTRPETRQNYPEHYGLRLQVYESASNSRMFLERDARIRRDPVTSRYAVDDRLSMDYLRVLSDMGVTLRASDVASLFAQEATIRLSVDPRTGIVSATLPGLPSPVSFSLPNPELLRGTHISLRTNSIAASFDNFRVVRQ
;
A
#
# COMPACT_ATOMS: atom_id res chain seq x y z
N MET A 1 20.22 -51.04 9.83
CA MET A 1 19.54 -49.86 10.40
C MET A 1 18.09 -50.21 10.63
N SER A 2 17.57 -50.15 11.86
CA SER A 2 16.19 -50.57 12.15
C SER A 2 15.20 -49.59 11.49
N LYS A 3 14.06 -50.09 11.00
CA LYS A 3 12.99 -49.27 10.38
C LYS A 3 12.51 -48.12 11.29
N ARG A 4 12.77 -48.20 12.61
CA ARG A 4 12.48 -47.15 13.60
C ARG A 4 13.47 -45.97 13.56
N MET A 5 14.73 -46.19 13.17
CA MET A 5 15.72 -45.10 13.03
C MET A 5 15.48 -44.24 11.78
N ALA A 6 15.00 -44.83 10.68
CA ALA A 6 14.68 -44.08 9.46
C ALA A 6 13.48 -43.13 9.63
N LEU A 7 12.48 -43.53 10.44
CA LEU A 7 11.29 -42.71 10.70
C LEU A 7 11.59 -41.48 11.57
N VAL A 8 12.51 -41.59 12.54
CA VAL A 8 12.92 -40.46 13.40
C VAL A 8 13.72 -39.41 12.61
N VAL A 9 14.55 -39.84 11.66
CA VAL A 9 15.32 -38.92 10.79
C VAL A 9 14.40 -38.20 9.79
N VAL A 10 13.38 -38.87 9.25
CA VAL A 10 12.38 -38.24 8.37
C VAL A 10 11.47 -37.28 9.13
N LEU A 11 11.06 -37.60 10.37
CA LEU A 11 10.27 -36.67 11.21
C LEU A 11 11.09 -35.46 11.68
N ALA A 12 12.40 -35.62 11.93
CA ALA A 12 13.28 -34.52 12.28
C ALA A 12 13.61 -33.60 11.08
N MET A 13 13.67 -34.15 9.86
CA MET A 13 13.85 -33.36 8.64
C MET A 13 12.56 -32.63 8.20
N LEU A 14 11.37 -33.12 8.57
CA LEU A 14 10.10 -32.44 8.27
C LEU A 14 9.81 -31.21 9.15
N MET A 15 10.60 -30.96 10.20
CA MET A 15 10.45 -29.79 11.07
C MET A 15 11.48 -28.68 10.82
N VAL A 16 12.18 -28.72 9.68
CA VAL A 16 12.84 -27.51 9.13
C VAL A 16 11.80 -26.68 8.37
N GLY A 17 10.66 -26.41 9.03
CA GLY A 17 9.84 -25.27 8.65
C GLY A 17 10.64 -24.05 9.07
N THR A 18 11.11 -23.25 8.12
CA THR A 18 11.66 -21.94 8.42
C THR A 18 10.60 -21.20 9.22
N ALA A 19 10.83 -21.02 10.51
CA ALA A 19 10.00 -20.17 11.35
C ALA A 19 10.15 -18.76 10.79
N ALA A 20 9.24 -18.38 9.90
CA ALA A 20 9.12 -17.03 9.39
C ALA A 20 8.97 -16.11 10.61
N GLY A 21 10.05 -15.40 10.95
CA GLY A 21 10.10 -14.60 12.16
C GLY A 21 9.11 -13.45 12.02
N GLN A 22 8.03 -13.48 12.79
CA GLN A 22 7.13 -12.34 12.90
C GLN A 22 7.92 -11.16 13.48
N ILE A 23 8.00 -10.07 12.72
CA ILE A 23 8.71 -8.84 13.11
C ILE A 23 7.75 -7.92 13.86
N VAL A 24 6.52 -7.76 13.34
CA VAL A 24 5.47 -6.91 13.90
C VAL A 24 4.12 -7.62 13.78
N ALA A 25 3.27 -7.50 14.80
CA ALA A 25 1.85 -7.82 14.72
C ALA A 25 1.05 -6.90 15.65
N ASP A 26 0.40 -5.90 15.07
CA ASP A 26 -0.33 -4.87 15.78
C ASP A 26 -1.86 -5.07 15.58
N ARG A 27 -2.60 -5.12 16.70
CA ARG A 27 -4.08 -5.12 16.78
C ARG A 27 -4.64 -3.85 17.42
N PHE A 28 -3.81 -2.81 17.48
CA PHE A 28 -4.17 -1.45 17.88
C PHE A 28 -5.06 -1.31 19.13
N ALA A 29 -4.67 -1.97 20.23
CA ALA A 29 -5.21 -1.65 21.56
C ALA A 29 -4.73 -0.27 22.07
N SER A 30 -3.59 0.19 21.55
CA SER A 30 -3.05 1.55 21.66
C SER A 30 -2.24 1.86 20.40
N LEU A 31 -1.64 3.05 20.30
CA LEU A 31 -0.68 3.34 19.22
C LEU A 31 0.65 2.60 19.39
N ALA A 32 0.97 2.08 20.59
CA ALA A 32 2.22 1.38 20.88
C ALA A 32 3.44 2.13 20.32
N ASP A 33 4.22 1.47 19.46
CA ASP A 33 5.44 2.02 18.84
C ASP A 33 5.18 2.85 17.56
N TRP A 34 3.92 3.12 17.22
CA TRP A 34 3.59 3.98 16.09
C TRP A 34 3.78 5.45 16.46
N THR A 35 4.50 6.17 15.61
CA THR A 35 4.77 7.60 15.78
C THR A 35 3.86 8.41 14.86
N PRO A 36 2.85 9.12 15.39
CA PRO A 36 1.96 9.95 14.57
C PRO A 36 2.69 11.14 13.96
N GLY A 37 2.47 11.34 12.65
CA GLY A 37 2.78 12.56 11.91
C GLY A 37 1.51 13.41 11.73
N PRO A 38 1.40 14.18 10.62
CA PRO A 38 0.19 14.93 10.31
C PRO A 38 -1.05 14.04 10.24
N GLY A 39 -2.21 14.63 10.51
CA GLY A 39 -3.50 13.96 10.61
C GLY A 39 -3.95 13.82 12.07
N GLN A 40 -5.04 13.09 12.27
CA GLN A 40 -5.56 12.76 13.60
C GLN A 40 -5.53 11.24 13.74
N TRP A 41 -4.49 10.73 14.38
CA TRP A 41 -4.24 9.30 14.54
C TRP A 41 -4.59 8.84 15.95
N SER A 42 -5.33 7.75 16.07
CA SER A 42 -5.68 7.15 17.36
C SER A 42 -5.89 5.65 17.23
N ALA A 43 -5.78 4.93 18.34
CA ALA A 43 -6.22 3.55 18.43
C ALA A 43 -7.64 3.51 19.00
N ARG A 44 -8.61 2.97 18.25
CA ARG A 44 -10.02 2.91 18.65
C ARG A 44 -10.64 1.61 18.16
N ASN A 45 -11.32 0.90 19.07
CA ASN A 45 -12.02 -0.35 18.78
C ASN A 45 -11.13 -1.41 18.09
N GLY A 46 -9.87 -1.53 18.52
CA GLY A 46 -8.90 -2.47 17.94
C GLY A 46 -8.33 -2.04 16.59
N ARG A 47 -8.53 -0.79 16.16
CA ARG A 47 -8.05 -0.27 14.87
C ARG A 47 -7.22 0.97 15.04
N LEU A 48 -6.27 1.17 14.14
CA LEU A 48 -5.58 2.43 13.95
C LEU A 48 -6.40 3.34 13.05
N VAL A 49 -6.91 4.44 13.58
CA VAL A 49 -7.83 5.34 12.89
C VAL A 49 -7.14 6.65 12.56
N GLN A 50 -7.15 7.00 11.27
CA GLN A 50 -6.97 8.37 10.78
C GLN A 50 -8.38 8.99 10.67
N ALA A 51 -8.65 10.06 11.42
CA ALA A 51 -9.97 10.72 11.45
C ALA A 51 -10.03 12.08 10.73
N ASN A 52 -8.91 12.61 10.24
CA ASN A 52 -8.89 13.94 9.62
C ASN A 52 -9.09 13.84 8.10
N GLU A 53 -10.35 13.99 7.67
CA GLU A 53 -10.78 13.95 6.27
C GLU A 53 -10.16 15.05 5.39
N SER A 54 -9.60 16.10 5.98
CA SER A 54 -9.03 17.24 5.25
C SER A 54 -7.50 17.22 5.15
N GLU A 55 -6.83 16.30 5.86
CA GLU A 55 -5.37 16.26 5.86
C GLU A 55 -4.84 15.60 4.58
N ALA A 56 -4.22 16.41 3.72
CA ALA A 56 -3.64 15.95 2.46
C ALA A 56 -2.38 15.10 2.65
N LEU A 57 -1.70 15.19 3.79
CA LEU A 57 -0.40 14.54 4.03
C LEU A 57 -0.40 13.69 5.30
N ALA A 58 -1.51 13.01 5.58
CA ALA A 58 -1.64 12.26 6.81
C ALA A 58 -0.68 11.06 6.79
N ARG A 59 0.07 10.90 7.87
CA ARG A 59 1.11 9.87 7.98
C ARG A 59 1.29 9.40 9.41
N ILE A 60 1.53 8.11 9.58
CA ILE A 60 1.99 7.52 10.84
C ILE A 60 3.06 6.47 10.56
N ASP A 61 4.06 6.43 11.42
CA ASP A 61 5.33 5.74 11.16
C ASP A 61 5.55 4.58 12.15
N ARG A 62 6.00 3.43 11.67
CA ARG A 62 6.36 2.26 12.48
C ARG A 62 7.78 1.83 12.16
N ARG A 63 8.62 1.70 13.19
CA ARG A 63 9.97 1.14 13.02
C ARG A 63 9.88 -0.35 12.68
N VAL A 64 10.49 -0.74 11.57
CA VAL A 64 10.52 -2.10 11.01
C VAL A 64 11.84 -2.31 10.28
N ASP A 65 12.61 -3.36 10.62
CA ASP A 65 13.79 -3.75 9.85
C ASP A 65 13.39 -4.39 8.51
N GLN A 66 13.75 -3.73 7.39
CA GLN A 66 13.45 -4.17 6.02
C GLN A 66 14.71 -4.63 5.26
N SER A 67 15.78 -4.99 5.97
CA SER A 67 17.06 -5.39 5.37
C SER A 67 17.04 -6.75 4.63
N ARG A 68 15.99 -7.56 4.84
CA ARG A 68 15.79 -8.90 4.25
C ARG A 68 14.39 -9.00 3.64
N PRO A 69 14.12 -9.97 2.75
CA PRO A 69 12.79 -10.21 2.22
C PRO A 69 11.72 -10.32 3.31
N TYR A 70 10.57 -9.71 3.06
CA TYR A 70 9.51 -9.58 4.05
C TYR A 70 8.14 -9.52 3.40
N VAL A 71 7.13 -9.88 4.18
CA VAL A 71 5.72 -9.70 3.84
C VAL A 71 5.13 -8.67 4.78
N VAL A 72 4.47 -7.65 4.23
CA VAL A 72 3.60 -6.76 4.99
C VAL A 72 2.16 -7.11 4.66
N GLU A 73 1.31 -7.19 5.67
CA GLU A 73 -0.13 -7.33 5.47
C GLU A 73 -0.88 -6.44 6.45
N PHE A 74 -1.96 -5.84 5.97
CA PHE A 74 -2.87 -5.05 6.80
C PHE A 74 -4.23 -5.01 6.13
N SER A 75 -5.25 -4.74 6.93
CA SER A 75 -6.59 -4.45 6.43
C SER A 75 -6.87 -2.96 6.57
N VAL A 76 -7.63 -2.41 5.63
CA VAL A 76 -8.00 -1.00 5.58
C VAL A 76 -9.49 -0.87 5.30
N ARG A 77 -10.12 0.13 5.92
CA ARG A 77 -11.51 0.51 5.68
C ARG A 77 -11.59 2.02 5.52
N TYR A 78 -12.32 2.49 4.52
CA TYR A 78 -12.60 3.91 4.35
C TYR A 78 -13.65 4.35 5.38
N GLU A 79 -13.44 5.51 6.00
CA GLU A 79 -14.31 6.04 7.05
C GLU A 79 -15.01 7.35 6.64
N GLY A 80 -14.46 8.09 5.66
CA GLY A 80 -15.02 9.38 5.23
C GLY A 80 -14.05 10.24 4.41
N GLY A 81 -14.51 11.41 3.97
CA GLY A 81 -13.72 12.38 3.19
C GLY A 81 -13.66 12.11 1.69
N GLY A 82 -12.65 12.64 1.02
CA GLY A 82 -12.40 12.49 -0.42
C GLY A 82 -13.05 13.58 -1.26
N TYR A 83 -13.77 14.51 -0.64
CA TYR A 83 -14.41 15.64 -1.31
C TYR A 83 -13.96 16.96 -0.66
N ALA A 84 -13.71 17.98 -1.48
CA ALA A 84 -13.31 19.29 -0.97
C ALA A 84 -14.45 19.98 -0.21
N ASP A 85 -15.70 19.79 -0.68
CA ASP A 85 -16.90 20.38 -0.11
C ASP A 85 -18.16 19.60 -0.55
N ALA A 86 -19.34 20.04 -0.10
CA ALA A 86 -20.62 19.43 -0.44
C ALA A 86 -20.97 19.53 -1.93
N GLN A 87 -20.45 20.53 -2.66
CA GLN A 87 -20.66 20.64 -4.10
C GLN A 87 -19.80 19.62 -4.86
N ALA A 88 -18.55 19.40 -4.43
CA ALA A 88 -17.70 18.35 -4.95
C ALA A 88 -18.34 16.97 -4.74
N LEU A 89 -18.95 16.73 -3.57
CA LEU A 89 -19.73 15.51 -3.32
C LEU A 89 -20.90 15.35 -4.31
N ARG A 90 -21.73 16.38 -4.47
CA ARG A 90 -22.87 16.35 -5.42
C ARG A 90 -22.45 16.15 -6.87
N ASN A 91 -21.27 16.64 -7.23
CA ASN A 91 -20.71 16.52 -8.57
C ASN A 91 -19.80 15.30 -8.73
N GLU A 92 -19.76 14.41 -7.72
CA GLU A 92 -18.93 13.21 -7.72
C GLU A 92 -17.45 13.49 -8.01
N ARG A 93 -16.92 14.63 -7.55
CA ARG A 93 -15.54 15.09 -7.71
C ARG A 93 -14.69 14.61 -6.54
N TYR A 94 -14.44 13.31 -6.51
CA TYR A 94 -13.63 12.65 -5.51
C TYR A 94 -12.14 12.90 -5.77
N HIS A 95 -11.37 13.08 -4.72
CA HIS A 95 -9.92 13.13 -4.71
C HIS A 95 -9.40 12.70 -3.34
N GLY A 96 -8.86 11.49 -3.28
CA GLY A 96 -8.30 10.95 -2.06
C GLY A 96 -7.71 9.57 -2.25
N GLY A 97 -6.93 9.14 -1.28
CA GLY A 97 -6.26 7.85 -1.35
C GLY A 97 -5.60 7.44 -0.06
N PHE A 98 -5.12 6.22 -0.04
CA PHE A 98 -4.31 5.68 1.05
C PHE A 98 -3.21 4.80 0.49
N GLY A 99 -2.23 4.51 1.33
CA GLY A 99 -1.17 3.62 0.93
C GLY A 99 -0.17 3.36 2.03
N ILE A 100 0.92 2.71 1.63
CA ILE A 100 2.00 2.31 2.50
C ILE A 100 3.33 2.71 1.87
N GLN A 101 4.15 3.39 2.68
CA GLN A 101 5.50 3.76 2.31
C GLN A 101 6.49 2.76 2.91
N LEU A 102 7.32 2.18 2.06
CA LEU A 102 8.28 1.14 2.37
C LEU A 102 9.70 1.68 2.27
N GLY A 103 10.61 1.07 3.05
CA GLY A 103 12.03 1.36 2.92
C GLY A 103 12.45 2.74 3.43
N VAL A 104 11.70 3.35 4.34
CA VAL A 104 12.01 4.67 4.90
C VAL A 104 13.24 4.60 5.82
N GLU A 105 14.36 5.20 5.42
CA GLU A 105 15.59 5.22 6.22
C GLU A 105 15.69 6.44 7.17
N ASN A 106 15.26 7.62 6.71
CA ASN A 106 15.36 8.90 7.42
C ASN A 106 13.99 9.56 7.58
N PRO A 107 13.13 9.04 8.45
CA PRO A 107 11.76 9.52 8.56
C PRO A 107 11.68 10.95 9.09
N ALA A 108 10.78 11.75 8.52
CA ALA A 108 10.44 13.08 9.00
C ALA A 108 9.45 12.99 10.18
N LEU A 109 9.79 12.23 11.22
CA LEU A 109 8.89 11.89 12.33
C LEU A 109 8.20 13.13 12.92
N GLY A 110 6.89 13.03 13.14
CA GLY A 110 6.05 14.10 13.67
C GLY A 110 5.86 15.32 12.74
N ARG A 111 6.52 15.35 11.57
CA ARG A 111 6.55 16.51 10.67
C ARG A 111 5.82 16.24 9.36
N ARG A 112 5.24 17.30 8.80
CA ARG A 112 4.61 17.29 7.48
C ARG A 112 5.67 17.10 6.40
N ALA A 113 5.46 16.12 5.53
CA ALA A 113 6.37 15.75 4.48
C ALA A 113 5.59 15.12 3.32
N TRP A 114 5.86 15.56 2.09
CA TRP A 114 5.29 14.90 0.92
C TRP A 114 5.99 13.57 0.70
N GLY A 115 7.30 13.58 0.51
CA GLY A 115 8.11 12.37 0.54
C GLY A 115 8.47 11.94 1.97
N HIS A 116 9.24 10.87 2.09
CA HIS A 116 9.67 10.33 3.38
C HIS A 116 11.05 9.68 3.29
N GLY A 117 12.09 10.52 3.34
CA GLY A 117 13.46 10.13 3.01
C GLY A 117 13.57 9.61 1.57
N GLN A 118 14.51 8.70 1.35
CA GLN A 118 14.50 7.85 0.17
C GLN A 118 13.67 6.61 0.46
N SER A 119 12.63 6.34 -0.35
CA SER A 119 11.65 5.28 -0.10
C SER A 119 10.70 5.10 -1.28
N TYR A 120 9.86 4.07 -1.24
CA TYR A 120 8.76 3.87 -2.19
C TYR A 120 7.40 3.94 -1.51
N LEU A 121 6.44 4.65 -2.11
CA LEU A 121 5.05 4.68 -1.69
C LEU A 121 4.19 3.88 -2.66
N LEU A 122 3.57 2.80 -2.16
CA LEU A 122 2.51 2.09 -2.87
C LEU A 122 1.18 2.71 -2.48
N TRP A 123 0.43 3.14 -3.48
CA TRP A 123 -0.68 4.07 -3.31
C TRP A 123 -1.93 3.61 -4.07
N VAL A 124 -3.06 3.61 -3.38
CA VAL A 124 -4.39 3.45 -3.98
C VAL A 124 -5.03 4.83 -3.99
N ASN A 125 -5.23 5.38 -5.19
CA ASN A 125 -5.82 6.69 -5.40
C ASN A 125 -7.20 6.56 -6.05
N LEU A 126 -8.16 7.37 -5.65
CA LEU A 126 -9.31 7.69 -6.49
C LEU A 126 -9.30 9.19 -6.76
N ASP A 127 -9.31 9.56 -8.04
CA ASP A 127 -9.49 10.95 -8.47
C ASP A 127 -10.43 11.01 -9.68
N THR A 128 -11.62 11.55 -9.49
CA THR A 128 -12.64 11.66 -10.56
C THR A 128 -12.78 13.09 -11.08
N ARG A 129 -11.89 14.01 -10.69
CA ARG A 129 -11.96 15.41 -11.11
C ARG A 129 -11.70 15.56 -12.62
N PRO A 130 -12.53 16.33 -13.35
CA PRO A 130 -12.31 16.57 -14.78
C PRO A 130 -10.94 17.17 -15.12
N GLU A 131 -10.41 18.03 -14.24
CA GLU A 131 -9.12 18.68 -14.44
C GLU A 131 -7.96 17.67 -14.32
N THR A 132 -8.09 16.66 -13.45
CA THR A 132 -7.12 15.56 -13.37
C THR A 132 -7.15 14.74 -14.65
N ARG A 133 -8.34 14.43 -15.18
CA ARG A 133 -8.46 13.71 -16.46
C ARG A 133 -7.72 14.41 -17.61
N GLN A 134 -7.78 15.74 -17.63
CA GLN A 134 -7.21 16.55 -18.69
C GLN A 134 -5.70 16.77 -18.52
N ASN A 135 -5.27 17.11 -17.30
CA ASN A 135 -3.90 17.56 -17.05
C ASN A 135 -2.97 16.44 -16.57
N TYR A 136 -3.52 15.43 -15.89
CA TYR A 136 -2.77 14.35 -15.27
C TYR A 136 -3.51 13.01 -15.37
N PRO A 137 -3.74 12.50 -16.59
CA PRO A 137 -4.54 11.30 -16.83
C PRO A 137 -4.02 10.07 -16.08
N GLU A 138 -2.73 10.03 -15.74
CA GLU A 138 -2.13 8.98 -14.92
C GLU A 138 -2.69 8.90 -13.49
N HIS A 139 -3.29 9.96 -12.95
CA HIS A 139 -3.92 9.99 -11.62
C HIS A 139 -5.44 9.81 -11.67
N TYR A 140 -6.06 9.97 -12.84
CA TYR A 140 -7.52 9.96 -13.00
C TYR A 140 -8.11 8.54 -12.93
N GLY A 141 -9.17 8.37 -12.14
CA GLY A 141 -9.83 7.08 -11.86
C GLY A 141 -9.32 6.43 -10.58
N LEU A 142 -9.71 5.17 -10.36
CA LEU A 142 -9.17 4.35 -9.28
C LEU A 142 -7.83 3.76 -9.75
N ARG A 143 -6.72 4.21 -9.15
CA ARG A 143 -5.36 3.90 -9.59
C ARG A 143 -4.58 3.16 -8.52
N LEU A 144 -3.82 2.16 -8.97
CA LEU A 144 -2.72 1.56 -8.22
C LEU A 144 -1.42 2.20 -8.69
N GLN A 145 -0.76 2.93 -7.79
CA GLN A 145 0.36 3.79 -8.12
C GLN A 145 1.58 3.45 -7.26
N VAL A 146 2.77 3.57 -7.85
CA VAL A 146 4.04 3.48 -7.12
C VAL A 146 4.79 4.79 -7.31
N TYR A 147 5.08 5.47 -6.22
CA TYR A 147 5.91 6.66 -6.22
C TYR A 147 7.27 6.36 -5.60
N GLU A 148 8.34 6.90 -6.18
CA GLU A 148 9.61 7.03 -5.50
C GLU A 148 9.64 8.37 -4.74
N SER A 149 10.13 8.31 -3.52
CA SER A 149 10.50 9.47 -2.72
C SER A 149 12.00 9.65 -2.80
N ALA A 150 12.47 10.79 -3.29
CA ALA A 150 13.89 11.13 -3.29
C ALA A 150 14.30 11.95 -2.05
N SER A 151 13.33 12.59 -1.39
CA SER A 151 13.54 13.36 -0.16
C SER A 151 12.24 13.52 0.61
N ASN A 152 12.25 14.16 1.78
CA ASN A 152 11.05 14.49 2.54
C ASN A 152 10.04 15.43 1.82
N SER A 153 10.44 16.04 0.71
CA SER A 153 9.59 16.99 -0.04
C SER A 153 9.38 16.62 -1.51
N ARG A 154 10.10 15.63 -2.03
CA ARG A 154 10.08 15.28 -3.46
C ARG A 154 9.66 13.84 -3.66
N MET A 155 8.58 13.65 -4.40
CA MET A 155 8.16 12.35 -4.89
C MET A 155 7.80 12.45 -6.37
N PHE A 156 7.94 11.34 -7.08
CA PHE A 156 7.54 11.21 -8.47
C PHE A 156 6.94 9.83 -8.70
N LEU A 157 5.96 9.77 -9.60
CA LEU A 157 5.39 8.52 -10.03
C LEU A 157 6.48 7.75 -10.78
N GLU A 158 6.79 6.56 -10.27
CA GLU A 158 7.90 5.74 -10.73
C GLU A 158 7.67 5.26 -12.16
N ARG A 159 8.75 5.01 -12.92
CA ARG A 159 8.66 4.59 -14.32
C ARG A 159 9.29 3.22 -14.53
N ASP A 160 8.61 2.37 -15.27
CA ASP A 160 9.10 1.08 -15.74
C ASP A 160 8.82 0.91 -17.23
N ALA A 161 9.87 0.99 -18.05
CA ALA A 161 9.77 0.80 -19.49
C ALA A 161 9.23 -0.59 -19.87
N ARG A 162 9.29 -1.58 -18.98
CA ARG A 162 8.70 -2.92 -19.20
C ARG A 162 7.19 -2.89 -19.17
N ILE A 163 6.53 -2.01 -18.41
CA ILE A 163 5.07 -1.88 -18.42
C ILE A 163 4.57 -1.58 -19.82
N ARG A 164 5.22 -0.63 -20.50
CA ARG A 164 4.85 -0.27 -21.88
C ARG A 164 5.04 -1.43 -22.85
N ARG A 165 6.01 -2.33 -22.59
CA ARG A 165 6.35 -3.46 -23.47
C ARG A 165 5.55 -4.73 -23.16
N ASP A 166 5.03 -4.86 -21.96
CA ASP A 166 4.29 -6.03 -21.53
C ASP A 166 2.83 -5.95 -22.03
N PRO A 167 2.37 -6.93 -22.83
CA PRO A 167 1.07 -6.84 -23.51
C PRO A 167 -0.14 -6.97 -22.58
N VAL A 168 0.07 -7.36 -21.32
CA VAL A 168 -0.99 -7.50 -20.32
C VAL A 168 -1.11 -6.20 -19.52
N THR A 169 -0.03 -5.77 -18.87
CA THR A 169 0.02 -4.61 -17.99
C THR A 169 -0.13 -3.28 -18.74
N SER A 170 0.38 -3.18 -19.98
CA SER A 170 0.22 -1.98 -20.83
C SER A 170 -1.25 -1.61 -21.11
N ARG A 171 -2.19 -2.56 -20.98
CA ARG A 171 -3.63 -2.30 -21.13
C ARG A 171 -4.18 -1.46 -19.98
N TYR A 172 -3.55 -1.52 -18.82
CA TYR A 172 -4.04 -0.87 -17.60
C TYR A 172 -3.25 0.40 -17.27
N ALA A 173 -2.05 0.57 -17.82
CA ALA A 173 -1.24 1.77 -17.66
C ALA A 173 -1.55 2.84 -18.71
N VAL A 174 -1.31 4.11 -18.37
CA VAL A 174 -1.42 5.23 -19.33
C VAL A 174 -0.16 5.36 -20.19
N ASP A 175 1.01 5.17 -19.58
CA ASP A 175 2.32 5.27 -20.21
C ASP A 175 3.30 4.28 -19.55
N ASP A 176 4.59 4.63 -19.42
CA ASP A 176 5.57 3.80 -18.70
C ASP A 176 5.59 4.08 -17.19
N ARG A 177 4.69 4.89 -16.66
CA ARG A 177 4.57 5.10 -15.21
C ARG A 177 3.90 3.91 -14.55
N LEU A 178 4.34 3.60 -13.33
CA LEU A 178 3.71 2.64 -12.43
C LEU A 178 2.40 3.23 -11.89
N SER A 179 1.39 3.37 -12.77
CA SER A 179 0.02 3.77 -12.46
C SER A 179 -0.97 2.96 -13.30
N MET A 180 -1.63 2.01 -12.67
CA MET A 180 -2.58 1.10 -13.32
C MET A 180 -4.03 1.49 -13.01
N ASP A 181 -4.90 1.44 -14.02
CA ASP A 181 -6.35 1.55 -13.89
C ASP A 181 -6.93 0.32 -13.22
N TYR A 182 -7.27 0.44 -11.93
CA TYR A 182 -7.78 -0.69 -11.16
C TYR A 182 -9.18 -1.11 -11.59
N LEU A 183 -10.03 -0.17 -11.99
CA LEU A 183 -11.37 -0.50 -12.48
C LEU A 183 -11.29 -1.27 -13.78
N ARG A 184 -10.36 -0.91 -14.67
CA ARG A 184 -10.14 -1.66 -15.90
C ARG A 184 -9.63 -3.07 -15.64
N VAL A 185 -8.71 -3.24 -14.69
CA VAL A 185 -8.24 -4.58 -14.25
C VAL A 185 -9.43 -5.43 -13.78
N LEU A 186 -10.29 -4.86 -12.92
CA LEU A 186 -11.48 -5.54 -12.42
C LEU A 186 -12.50 -5.84 -13.54
N SER A 187 -12.72 -4.89 -14.45
CA SER A 187 -13.63 -5.04 -15.59
C SER A 187 -13.20 -6.17 -16.53
N ASP A 188 -11.91 -6.27 -16.86
CA ASP A 188 -11.37 -7.35 -17.70
C ASP A 188 -11.49 -8.72 -17.00
N MET A 189 -11.70 -8.73 -15.68
CA MET A 189 -11.97 -9.91 -14.86
C MET A 189 -13.48 -10.18 -14.68
N GLY A 190 -14.35 -9.45 -15.39
CA GLY A 190 -15.81 -9.61 -15.32
C GLY A 190 -16.47 -8.87 -14.15
N VAL A 191 -15.72 -8.09 -13.38
CA VAL A 191 -16.25 -7.26 -12.29
C VAL A 191 -16.62 -5.89 -12.86
N THR A 192 -17.90 -5.66 -13.12
CA THR A 192 -18.40 -4.35 -13.57
C THR A 192 -18.75 -3.51 -12.35
N LEU A 193 -18.05 -2.38 -12.17
CA LEU A 193 -18.31 -1.42 -11.11
C LEU A 193 -18.91 -0.15 -11.70
N ARG A 194 -20.08 0.25 -11.18
CA ARG A 194 -20.69 1.56 -11.38
C ARG A 194 -20.16 2.54 -10.33
N ALA A 195 -20.36 3.83 -10.55
CA ALA A 195 -20.00 4.86 -9.56
C ALA A 195 -20.66 4.60 -8.18
N SER A 196 -21.89 4.07 -8.17
CA SER A 196 -22.58 3.62 -6.94
C SER A 196 -21.86 2.49 -6.21
N ASP A 197 -21.15 1.64 -6.95
CA ASP A 197 -20.49 0.44 -6.41
C ASP A 197 -19.14 0.79 -5.79
N VAL A 198 -18.55 1.93 -6.20
CA VAL A 198 -17.32 2.47 -5.61
C VAL A 198 -17.52 2.76 -4.12
N ALA A 199 -18.67 3.31 -3.72
CA ALA A 199 -19.02 3.49 -2.31
C ALA A 199 -19.07 2.15 -1.56
N SER A 200 -19.55 1.08 -2.21
CA SER A 200 -19.61 -0.26 -1.63
C SER A 200 -18.23 -0.91 -1.51
N LEU A 201 -17.34 -0.68 -2.48
CA LEU A 201 -15.93 -1.12 -2.39
C LEU A 201 -15.22 -0.48 -1.19
N PHE A 202 -15.49 0.80 -0.93
CA PHE A 202 -14.91 1.52 0.19
C PHE A 202 -15.57 1.19 1.54
N ALA A 203 -16.84 0.79 1.52
CA ALA A 203 -17.54 0.33 2.73
C ALA A 203 -17.02 -1.00 3.26
N GLN A 204 -16.45 -1.84 2.39
CA GLN A 204 -15.88 -3.12 2.78
C GLN A 204 -14.45 -2.98 3.30
N GLU A 205 -14.10 -3.86 4.22
CA GLU A 205 -12.70 -4.00 4.62
C GLU A 205 -11.91 -4.65 3.49
N ALA A 206 -10.79 -4.03 3.15
CA ALA A 206 -9.86 -4.46 2.13
C ALA A 206 -8.57 -4.98 2.79
N THR A 207 -8.26 -6.27 2.62
CA THR A 207 -6.95 -6.81 3.03
C THR A 207 -5.93 -6.64 1.91
N ILE A 208 -4.80 -6.03 2.25
CA ILE A 208 -3.67 -5.80 1.35
C ILE A 208 -2.49 -6.60 1.87
N ARG A 209 -1.84 -7.35 0.97
CA ARG A 209 -0.63 -8.10 1.27
C ARG A 209 0.45 -7.77 0.25
N LEU A 210 1.62 -7.37 0.73
CA LEU A 210 2.79 -7.04 -0.06
C LEU A 210 3.92 -8.02 0.25
N SER A 211 4.43 -8.70 -0.77
CA SER A 211 5.70 -9.44 -0.69
C SER A 211 6.80 -8.58 -1.27
N VAL A 212 7.87 -8.35 -0.51
CA VAL A 212 8.94 -7.41 -0.87
C VAL A 212 10.28 -8.12 -0.79
N ASP A 213 11.03 -8.13 -1.89
CA ASP A 213 12.42 -8.56 -1.91
C ASP A 213 13.36 -7.35 -2.14
N PRO A 214 13.98 -6.80 -1.07
CA PRO A 214 14.86 -5.64 -1.16
C PRO A 214 16.22 -5.95 -1.83
N ARG A 215 16.46 -7.20 -2.27
CA ARG A 215 17.65 -7.58 -3.04
C ARG A 215 17.41 -7.45 -4.53
N THR A 216 16.19 -7.74 -4.99
CA THR A 216 15.83 -7.74 -6.41
C THR A 216 14.96 -6.54 -6.80
N GLY A 217 14.37 -5.85 -5.81
CA GLY A 217 13.43 -4.75 -6.05
C GLY A 217 12.04 -5.25 -6.43
N ILE A 218 11.80 -6.56 -6.37
CA ILE A 218 10.51 -7.13 -6.71
C ILE A 218 9.54 -6.89 -5.56
N VAL A 219 8.40 -6.28 -5.89
CA VAL A 219 7.27 -6.08 -4.98
C VAL A 219 6.03 -6.68 -5.60
N SER A 220 5.40 -7.62 -4.90
CA SER A 220 4.14 -8.25 -5.33
C SER A 220 3.00 -7.86 -4.39
N ALA A 221 1.96 -7.26 -4.95
CA ALA A 221 0.77 -6.82 -4.22
C ALA A 221 -0.43 -7.73 -4.48
N THR A 222 -0.99 -8.29 -3.41
CA THR A 222 -2.30 -8.94 -3.42
C THR A 222 -3.32 -7.94 -2.92
N LEU A 223 -4.37 -7.70 -3.72
CA LEU A 223 -5.40 -6.71 -3.45
C LEU A 223 -6.79 -7.35 -3.59
N PRO A 224 -7.83 -6.83 -2.90
CA PRO A 224 -9.16 -7.42 -2.94
C PRO A 224 -9.77 -7.43 -4.34
N GLY A 225 -10.23 -8.60 -4.78
CA GLY A 225 -10.86 -8.78 -6.10
C GLY A 225 -9.88 -9.16 -7.22
N LEU A 226 -8.56 -9.16 -6.96
CA LEU A 226 -7.59 -9.68 -7.93
C LEU A 226 -7.44 -11.22 -7.77
N PRO A 227 -7.42 -11.99 -8.87
CA PRO A 227 -7.23 -13.44 -8.84
C PRO A 227 -5.78 -13.84 -8.56
N SER A 228 -4.83 -12.93 -8.82
CA SER A 228 -3.39 -13.15 -8.62
C SER A 228 -2.69 -11.85 -8.20
N PRO A 229 -1.56 -11.93 -7.49
CA PRO A 229 -0.78 -10.74 -7.15
C PRO A 229 -0.27 -10.00 -8.38
N VAL A 230 -0.26 -8.67 -8.33
CA VAL A 230 0.45 -7.85 -9.34
C VAL A 230 1.86 -7.61 -8.86
N SER A 231 2.85 -7.86 -9.72
CA SER A 231 4.26 -7.68 -9.39
C SER A 231 4.87 -6.52 -10.18
N PHE A 232 5.71 -5.76 -9.49
CA PHE A 232 6.51 -4.67 -10.04
C PHE A 232 7.98 -4.94 -9.72
N SER A 233 8.89 -4.45 -10.55
CA SER A 233 10.31 -4.44 -10.22
C SER A 233 10.78 -2.99 -10.17
N LEU A 234 11.15 -2.56 -8.98
CA LEU A 234 11.55 -1.18 -8.71
C LEU A 234 13.01 -0.98 -9.10
N PRO A 235 13.38 0.16 -9.73
CA PRO A 235 14.71 0.35 -10.28
C PRO A 235 15.80 0.46 -9.21
N ASN A 236 15.46 0.94 -8.01
CA ASN A 236 16.40 1.23 -6.92
C ASN A 236 16.08 0.33 -5.69
N PRO A 237 16.39 -0.99 -5.73
CA PRO A 237 16.02 -1.94 -4.69
C PRO A 237 16.58 -1.62 -3.30
N GLU A 238 17.70 -0.90 -3.23
CA GLU A 238 18.30 -0.43 -1.99
C GLU A 238 17.38 0.51 -1.21
N LEU A 239 16.49 1.24 -1.89
CA LEU A 239 15.50 2.11 -1.24
C LEU A 239 14.43 1.32 -0.47
N LEU A 240 14.35 0.00 -0.62
CA LEU A 240 13.46 -0.87 0.15
C LEU A 240 14.07 -1.31 1.50
N ARG A 241 15.33 -0.95 1.79
CA ARG A 241 16.08 -1.43 2.98
C ARG A 241 16.03 -0.50 4.19
N GLY A 242 15.08 0.42 4.23
CA GLY A 242 14.95 1.35 5.34
C GLY A 242 14.55 0.71 6.67
N THR A 243 14.42 1.56 7.68
CA THR A 243 14.17 1.16 9.06
C THR A 243 12.74 1.44 9.51
N HIS A 244 11.92 2.03 8.65
CA HIS A 244 10.53 2.36 8.92
C HIS A 244 9.62 2.01 7.75
N ILE A 245 8.36 1.78 8.12
CA ILE A 245 7.19 1.77 7.24
C ILE A 245 6.27 2.91 7.67
N SER A 246 5.53 3.48 6.73
CA SER A 246 4.50 4.47 7.05
C SER A 246 3.17 4.10 6.43
N LEU A 247 2.08 4.24 7.17
CA LEU A 247 0.74 4.27 6.60
C LEU A 247 0.39 5.72 6.27
N ARG A 248 -0.27 5.93 5.12
CA ARG A 248 -0.57 7.25 4.58
C ARG A 248 -2.01 7.36 4.12
N THR A 249 -2.61 8.53 4.32
CA THR A 249 -3.87 8.92 3.66
C THR A 249 -3.75 10.35 3.11
N ASN A 250 -4.56 10.66 2.09
CA ASN A 250 -4.71 12.00 1.53
C ASN A 250 -6.19 12.32 1.46
N SER A 251 -6.59 13.37 2.17
CA SER A 251 -7.94 13.94 2.10
C SER A 251 -9.04 12.90 2.40
N ILE A 252 -8.74 11.85 3.17
CA ILE A 252 -9.70 10.83 3.58
C ILE A 252 -9.42 10.40 5.01
N ALA A 253 -10.50 10.00 5.70
CA ALA A 253 -10.45 9.21 6.91
C ALA A 253 -10.44 7.72 6.57
N ALA A 254 -9.61 6.97 7.28
CA ALA A 254 -9.47 5.53 7.10
C ALA A 254 -9.06 4.85 8.40
N SER A 255 -9.43 3.58 8.56
CA SER A 255 -9.00 2.76 9.67
C SER A 255 -8.28 1.50 9.23
N PHE A 256 -7.21 1.16 9.94
CA PHE A 256 -6.32 0.04 9.66
C PHE A 256 -6.37 -0.98 10.77
N ASP A 257 -6.23 -2.25 10.43
CA ASP A 257 -6.23 -3.37 11.37
C ASP A 257 -5.32 -4.50 10.88
N ASN A 258 -5.03 -5.46 11.75
CA ASN A 258 -4.26 -6.66 11.46
C ASN A 258 -2.91 -6.35 10.79
N PHE A 259 -2.24 -5.27 11.20
CA PHE A 259 -0.97 -4.89 10.62
C PHE A 259 0.12 -5.86 11.07
N ARG A 260 0.68 -6.60 10.12
CA ARG A 260 1.74 -7.58 10.38
C ARG A 260 2.90 -7.42 9.41
N VAL A 261 4.10 -7.66 9.92
CA VAL A 261 5.31 -7.80 9.11
C VAL A 261 5.97 -9.11 9.47
N VAL A 262 6.23 -9.95 8.47
CA VAL A 262 6.82 -11.28 8.63
C VAL A 262 8.07 -11.38 7.76
N ARG A 263 9.16 -11.89 8.33
CA ARG A 263 10.39 -12.18 7.57
C ARG A 263 10.21 -13.45 6.74
N GLN A 264 10.62 -13.43 5.48
CA GLN A 264 10.66 -14.61 4.61
C GLN A 264 11.96 -15.40 4.78
#